data_AF-A0A1V5NLK1-F1
#
_entry.id   AF-A0A1V5NLK1-F1
#
_cell.length_a   1.000
_cell.length_b   1.000
_cell.length_c   1.000
_cell.angle_alpha   90.00
_cell.angle_beta   90.00
_cell.angle_gamma   90.00
#
_symmetry.space_group_name_H-M   'P 1'
#
loop_
_entity.id
_entity.type
_entity.pdbx_description
1 polymer ?
#
loop_
_entity_poly.entity_id
_entity_poly.type
_entity_poly.pdbx_seq_one_letter_code
_entity_poly.pdbx_strand_id
1 'polypeptide(L)'
;MKITVYPVKDSERKPHITDNKQLGFCKYFTDLMFVMQYSEVDGWHNAEIRKLGPFQLEPSTLVLHYAQEIFEGLKAYRTKDDHIQLFRPDMNAKRFNRSAARLCMPSVPENDFIASIETLIRIEHDWVPRGRGAALYIRPFMFSTDTTLGVRASSNYTYSVILSPVGPYYQEGFNPVSLYVIDDLVRAAKGGLGEAKTGANYAASLLAGRVAREKGCAQVLWLDAAEHRFIEEVGAMNIFFVLDDKLVTPRLNGSILPGVTRDSVLQLAGHLGLKTEERAISIDEVIGGITTGSITEIFGSGTAASISPVGSLKYRDRDYVVSNRKVGPISQKLYDTLMGVQYGDIPDPFNWIHPVELPQEKAAAV
;
A
#
# COMPACT_ATOMS: atom_id res chain seq x y z
N MET A 1 -23.64 2.02 -8.74
CA MET A 1 -24.32 2.07 -7.43
C MET A 1 -24.88 3.48 -7.13
N LYS A 2 -26.02 3.61 -6.42
CA LYS A 2 -26.51 4.91 -5.89
C LYS A 2 -25.93 5.14 -4.49
N ILE A 3 -25.21 6.24 -4.30
CA ILE A 3 -24.59 6.60 -3.01
C ILE A 3 -25.43 7.70 -2.34
N THR A 4 -25.88 7.46 -1.12
CA THR A 4 -26.54 8.47 -0.30
C THR A 4 -25.49 9.28 0.46
N VAL A 5 -25.51 10.61 0.33
CA VAL A 5 -24.52 11.50 0.98
C VAL A 5 -25.16 12.23 2.15
N TYR A 6 -24.57 12.08 3.33
CA TYR A 6 -24.92 12.80 4.55
C TYR A 6 -23.81 13.84 4.84
N PRO A 7 -24.01 15.12 4.47
CA PRO A 7 -22.97 16.14 4.62
C PRO A 7 -22.68 16.45 6.10
N VAL A 8 -21.45 16.87 6.37
CA VAL A 8 -21.03 17.39 7.68
C VAL A 8 -21.29 18.90 7.72
N LYS A 9 -21.80 19.42 8.85
CA LYS A 9 -21.97 20.86 9.04
C LYS A 9 -20.61 21.54 9.13
N ASP A 10 -20.49 22.77 8.66
CA ASP A 10 -19.21 23.49 8.70
C ASP A 10 -18.64 23.64 10.11
N SER A 11 -19.50 23.79 11.12
CA SER A 11 -19.09 23.83 12.54
C SER A 11 -18.48 22.53 13.07
N GLU A 12 -18.64 21.42 12.34
CA GLU A 12 -18.15 20.09 12.71
C GLU A 12 -16.94 19.65 11.87
N ARG A 13 -16.53 20.43 10.87
CA ARG A 13 -15.35 20.16 10.05
C ARG A 13 -14.08 20.26 10.89
N LYS A 14 -13.16 19.34 10.68
CA LYS A 14 -11.85 19.35 11.34
C LYS A 14 -10.95 20.43 10.74
N PRO A 15 -10.00 20.98 11.51
CA PRO A 15 -9.02 21.89 10.97
C PRO A 15 -8.10 21.18 9.97
N HIS A 16 -7.78 21.85 8.87
CA HIS A 16 -6.84 21.35 7.87
C HIS A 16 -5.41 21.57 8.33
N ILE A 17 -4.55 20.61 8.02
CA ILE A 17 -3.11 20.71 8.29
C ILE A 17 -2.44 21.22 7.02
N THR A 18 -1.89 22.43 7.11
CA THR A 18 -1.29 23.12 5.96
C THR A 18 0.19 22.81 5.77
N ASP A 19 0.88 22.36 6.82
CA ASP A 19 2.28 21.93 6.74
C ASP A 19 2.39 20.42 6.51
N ASN A 20 2.78 20.05 5.30
CA ASN A 20 2.97 18.65 4.89
C ASN A 20 3.93 17.86 5.80
N LYS A 21 4.90 18.52 6.45
CA LYS A 21 5.84 17.85 7.37
C LYS A 21 5.17 17.37 8.65
N GLN A 22 4.05 17.96 9.02
CA GLN A 22 3.31 17.61 10.25
C GLN A 22 2.31 16.47 10.03
N LEU A 23 1.99 16.13 8.78
CA LEU A 23 1.01 15.11 8.43
C LEU A 23 1.41 13.73 8.96
N GLY A 24 2.69 13.37 8.90
CA GLY A 24 3.16 12.01 9.13
C GLY A 24 2.45 11.01 8.20
N PHE A 25 2.36 9.74 8.62
CA PHE A 25 1.63 8.71 7.87
C PHE A 25 0.40 8.23 8.66
N CYS A 26 -0.79 8.40 8.09
CA CYS A 26 -2.07 7.96 8.66
C CYS A 26 -2.38 8.47 10.08
N LYS A 27 -1.91 9.67 10.44
CA LYS A 27 -2.13 10.28 11.78
C LYS A 27 -3.46 11.03 11.89
N TYR A 28 -3.91 11.64 10.80
CA TYR A 28 -5.14 12.43 10.74
C TYR A 28 -6.07 11.84 9.70
N PHE A 29 -7.37 12.02 9.88
CA PHE A 29 -8.39 11.50 8.99
C PHE A 29 -9.39 12.59 8.66
N THR A 30 -9.90 12.54 7.44
CA THR A 30 -10.88 13.48 6.89
C THR A 30 -12.23 13.43 7.61
N ASP A 31 -13.18 14.28 7.23
CA ASP A 31 -14.45 14.45 7.93
C ASP A 31 -15.44 13.30 7.66
N LEU A 32 -15.37 12.71 6.47
CA LEU A 32 -16.30 11.70 5.97
C LEU A 32 -15.64 10.33 5.77
N MET A 33 -16.48 9.32 5.65
CA MET A 33 -16.12 7.98 5.20
C MET A 33 -17.21 7.42 4.31
N PHE A 34 -16.83 6.51 3.40
CA PHE A 34 -17.77 5.69 2.66
C PHE A 34 -18.06 4.40 3.43
N VAL A 35 -19.30 3.92 3.42
CA VAL A 35 -19.73 2.63 3.99
C VAL A 35 -20.74 1.99 3.07
N MET A 36 -20.63 0.67 2.88
CA MET A 36 -21.60 -0.15 2.15
C MET A 36 -21.71 -1.52 2.82
N GLN A 37 -22.92 -2.03 2.91
CA GLN A 37 -23.20 -3.31 3.55
C GLN A 37 -23.38 -4.42 2.53
N TYR A 38 -23.07 -5.64 2.96
CA TYR A 38 -23.37 -6.86 2.24
C TYR A 38 -24.17 -7.81 3.12
N SER A 39 -25.22 -8.40 2.56
CA SER A 39 -25.88 -9.61 3.07
C SER A 39 -25.96 -10.63 1.93
N GLU A 40 -25.96 -11.92 2.27
CA GLU A 40 -26.12 -12.98 1.27
C GLU A 40 -27.44 -12.88 0.48
N VAL A 41 -28.48 -12.31 1.09
CA VAL A 41 -29.81 -12.15 0.49
C VAL A 41 -29.87 -10.95 -0.46
N ASP A 42 -29.33 -9.80 -0.05
CA ASP A 42 -29.49 -8.53 -0.78
C ASP A 42 -28.27 -8.17 -1.63
N GLY A 43 -27.16 -8.90 -1.46
CA GLY A 43 -25.87 -8.50 -2.01
C GLY A 43 -25.39 -7.19 -1.40
N TRP A 44 -24.68 -6.39 -2.21
CA TRP A 44 -24.20 -5.07 -1.81
C TRP A 44 -25.34 -4.03 -1.80
N HIS A 45 -25.56 -3.39 -0.66
CA HIS A 45 -26.65 -2.44 -0.44
C HIS A 45 -26.25 -1.36 0.58
N ASN A 46 -27.12 -0.34 0.75
CA ASN A 46 -26.92 0.77 1.68
C ASN A 46 -25.56 1.47 1.53
N ALA A 47 -25.24 1.88 0.31
CA ALA A 47 -24.04 2.66 0.03
C ALA A 47 -24.21 4.12 0.46
N GLU A 48 -23.37 4.54 1.39
CA GLU A 48 -23.48 5.83 2.08
C GLU A 48 -22.13 6.52 2.21
N ILE A 49 -22.13 7.85 2.10
CA ILE A 49 -21.05 8.70 2.60
C ILE A 49 -21.58 9.45 3.80
N ARG A 50 -20.91 9.28 4.94
CA ARG A 50 -21.35 9.83 6.23
C ARG A 50 -20.16 10.28 7.06
N LYS A 51 -20.43 11.04 8.13
CA LYS A 51 -19.40 11.50 9.08
C LYS A 51 -18.54 10.32 9.55
N LEU A 52 -17.21 10.49 9.50
CA LEU A 52 -16.26 9.51 10.04
C LEU A 52 -16.57 9.27 11.52
N GLY A 53 -16.77 8.02 11.89
CA GLY A 53 -17.14 7.63 13.25
C GLY A 53 -16.87 6.16 13.53
N PRO A 54 -16.98 5.74 14.80
CA PRO A 54 -16.72 4.36 15.19
C PRO A 54 -17.76 3.39 14.61
N PHE A 55 -17.33 2.17 14.31
CA PHE A 55 -18.25 1.05 14.11
C PHE A 55 -18.65 0.47 15.47
N GLN A 56 -19.95 0.25 15.67
CA GLN A 56 -20.46 -0.48 16.82
C GLN A 56 -20.57 -1.96 16.45
N LEU A 57 -19.79 -2.80 17.13
CA LEU A 57 -19.73 -4.24 16.90
C LEU A 57 -20.08 -4.97 18.19
N GLU A 58 -20.89 -6.03 18.07
CA GLU A 58 -21.11 -6.94 19.18
C GLU A 58 -19.80 -7.66 19.54
N PRO A 59 -19.56 -7.99 20.82
CA PRO A 59 -18.34 -8.69 21.23
C PRO A 59 -18.13 -10.03 20.50
N SER A 60 -19.19 -10.68 20.02
CA SER A 60 -19.14 -11.94 19.26
C SER A 60 -19.00 -11.76 17.75
N THR A 61 -18.70 -10.56 17.25
CA THR A 61 -18.54 -10.31 15.81
C THR A 61 -17.32 -11.04 15.27
N LEU A 62 -17.48 -11.85 14.21
CA LEU A 62 -16.43 -12.75 13.69
C LEU A 62 -15.07 -12.07 13.43
N VAL A 63 -15.04 -10.83 12.94
CA VAL A 63 -13.78 -10.12 12.69
C VAL A 63 -12.90 -10.01 13.95
N LEU A 64 -13.53 -9.85 15.13
CA LEU A 64 -12.83 -9.70 16.41
C LEU A 64 -12.17 -11.01 16.89
N HIS A 65 -12.59 -12.16 16.36
CA HIS A 65 -12.13 -13.48 16.80
C HIS A 65 -11.28 -14.20 15.75
N TYR A 66 -11.63 -14.07 14.46
CA TYR A 66 -11.05 -14.88 13.38
C TYR A 66 -10.49 -14.05 12.22
N ALA A 67 -10.42 -12.72 12.35
CA ALA A 67 -9.75 -11.82 11.41
C ALA A 67 -10.15 -12.04 9.94
N GLN A 68 -11.42 -12.38 9.67
CA GLN A 68 -11.94 -12.40 8.30
C GLN A 68 -12.14 -10.95 7.82
N GLU A 69 -11.02 -10.34 7.43
CA GLU A 69 -10.90 -8.96 6.97
C GLU A 69 -9.79 -8.79 5.92
N ILE A 70 -9.99 -7.81 5.03
CA ILE A 70 -9.04 -7.41 3.99
C ILE A 70 -8.98 -5.90 3.87
N PHE A 71 -7.89 -5.38 3.29
CA PHE A 71 -7.75 -3.96 3.04
C PHE A 71 -6.95 -3.66 1.77
N GLU A 72 -7.05 -2.42 1.32
CA GLU A 72 -6.26 -1.85 0.24
C GLU A 72 -5.53 -0.56 0.67
N GLY A 73 -4.61 -0.12 -0.17
CA GLY A 73 -3.86 1.11 0.02
C GLY A 73 -3.46 1.71 -1.31
N LEU A 74 -4.01 2.88 -1.60
CA LEU A 74 -3.73 3.71 -2.77
C LEU A 74 -3.68 5.19 -2.38
N LYS A 75 -3.37 6.07 -3.33
CA LYS A 75 -3.20 7.50 -3.09
C LYS A 75 -3.88 8.33 -4.17
N ALA A 76 -4.41 9.47 -3.75
CA ALA A 76 -4.76 10.59 -4.61
C ALA A 76 -3.69 11.67 -4.52
N TYR A 77 -3.36 12.23 -5.67
CA TYR A 77 -2.33 13.24 -5.85
C TYR A 77 -2.95 14.48 -6.46
N ARG A 78 -2.57 15.64 -5.95
CA ARG A 78 -2.93 16.94 -6.51
C ARG A 78 -1.81 17.41 -7.42
N THR A 79 -2.13 17.67 -8.69
CA THR A 79 -1.18 18.16 -9.68
C THR A 79 -0.90 19.64 -9.45
N LYS A 80 0.12 20.17 -10.15
CA LYS A 80 0.44 21.61 -10.14
C LYS A 80 -0.70 22.50 -10.65
N ASP A 81 -1.56 21.95 -11.51
CA ASP A 81 -2.71 22.63 -12.12
C ASP A 81 -4.00 22.43 -11.30
N ASP A 82 -3.86 22.01 -10.03
CA ASP A 82 -4.92 21.76 -9.04
C ASP A 82 -5.91 20.63 -9.40
N HIS A 83 -5.62 19.84 -10.43
CA HIS A 83 -6.35 18.60 -10.72
C HIS A 83 -6.01 17.51 -9.70
N ILE A 84 -6.95 16.59 -9.46
CA ILE A 84 -6.75 15.42 -8.61
C ILE A 84 -6.75 14.15 -9.44
N GLN A 85 -5.82 13.25 -9.15
CA GLN A 85 -5.70 11.99 -9.88
C GLN A 85 -5.35 10.82 -8.97
N LEU A 86 -5.86 9.64 -9.33
CA LEU A 86 -5.57 8.35 -8.71
C LEU A 86 -4.55 7.59 -9.56
N PHE A 87 -3.67 6.84 -8.88
CA PHE A 87 -2.69 5.98 -9.53
C PHE A 87 -3.16 4.52 -9.52
N ARG A 88 -3.47 3.97 -10.70
CA ARG A 88 -3.84 2.57 -10.95
C ARG A 88 -4.92 1.99 -10.01
N PRO A 89 -6.04 2.71 -9.75
CA PRO A 89 -7.05 2.23 -8.81
C PRO A 89 -7.72 0.92 -9.26
N ASP A 90 -7.72 0.61 -10.55
CA ASP A 90 -8.20 -0.65 -11.12
C ASP A 90 -7.38 -1.86 -10.61
N MET A 91 -6.06 -1.71 -10.51
CA MET A 91 -5.18 -2.77 -10.00
C MET A 91 -5.39 -3.01 -8.51
N ASN A 92 -5.71 -1.96 -7.75
CA ASN A 92 -6.11 -2.07 -6.36
C ASN A 92 -7.47 -2.79 -6.23
N ALA A 93 -8.47 -2.44 -7.05
CA ALA A 93 -9.78 -3.11 -7.06
C ALA A 93 -9.64 -4.62 -7.35
N LYS A 94 -8.86 -4.98 -8.38
CA LYS A 94 -8.55 -6.38 -8.73
C LYS A 94 -7.88 -7.13 -7.56
N ARG A 95 -6.91 -6.50 -6.87
CA ARG A 95 -6.22 -7.14 -5.74
C ARG A 95 -7.11 -7.24 -4.49
N PHE A 96 -7.99 -6.27 -4.28
CA PHE A 96 -9.01 -6.33 -3.23
C PHE A 96 -9.88 -7.56 -3.41
N ASN A 97 -10.40 -7.80 -4.62
CA ASN A 97 -11.22 -8.98 -4.92
C ASN A 97 -10.44 -10.30 -4.90
N ARG A 98 -9.15 -10.32 -5.30
CA ARG A 98 -8.31 -11.52 -5.08
C ARG A 98 -8.14 -11.84 -3.59
N SER A 99 -8.00 -10.81 -2.75
CA SER A 99 -7.91 -10.98 -1.30
C SER A 99 -9.25 -11.46 -0.73
N ALA A 100 -10.38 -10.92 -1.21
CA ALA A 100 -11.72 -11.35 -0.83
C ALA A 100 -11.93 -12.84 -1.13
N ALA A 101 -11.61 -13.27 -2.35
CA ALA A 101 -11.71 -14.67 -2.75
C ALA A 101 -10.87 -15.60 -1.86
N ARG A 102 -9.64 -15.19 -1.50
CA ARG A 102 -8.76 -15.99 -0.62
C ARG A 102 -9.37 -16.23 0.77
N LEU A 103 -10.17 -15.28 1.27
CA LEU A 103 -10.81 -15.31 2.58
C LEU A 103 -12.31 -15.67 2.51
N CYS A 104 -12.80 -16.18 1.38
CA CYS A 104 -14.22 -16.52 1.18
C CYS A 104 -15.17 -15.34 1.43
N MET A 105 -14.78 -14.14 1.02
CA MET A 105 -15.57 -12.90 1.15
C MET A 105 -16.15 -12.50 -0.22
N PRO A 106 -17.28 -11.78 -0.27
CA PRO A 106 -17.88 -11.32 -1.52
C PRO A 106 -16.97 -10.33 -2.24
N SER A 107 -16.94 -10.41 -3.57
CA SER A 107 -16.27 -9.41 -4.40
C SER A 107 -17.05 -8.09 -4.41
N VAL A 108 -16.35 -6.96 -4.30
CA VAL A 108 -16.91 -5.63 -4.58
C VAL A 108 -16.76 -5.39 -6.08
N PRO A 109 -17.82 -5.05 -6.85
CA PRO A 109 -17.67 -4.72 -8.26
C PRO A 109 -16.61 -3.63 -8.46
N GLU A 110 -15.66 -3.84 -9.39
CA GLU A 110 -14.48 -2.95 -9.53
C GLU A 110 -14.89 -1.49 -9.79
N ASN A 111 -15.94 -1.28 -10.58
CA ASN A 111 -16.49 0.05 -10.83
C ASN A 111 -17.09 0.69 -9.57
N ASP A 112 -17.76 -0.08 -8.70
CA ASP A 112 -18.32 0.45 -7.45
C ASP A 112 -17.22 0.74 -6.43
N PHE A 113 -16.14 -0.06 -6.41
CA PHE A 113 -14.93 0.22 -5.63
C PHE A 113 -14.32 1.58 -6.03
N ILE A 114 -14.10 1.80 -7.33
CA ILE A 114 -13.54 3.06 -7.83
C ILE A 114 -14.50 4.22 -7.57
N ALA A 115 -15.79 4.06 -7.88
CA ALA A 115 -16.80 5.09 -7.68
C ALA A 115 -16.96 5.51 -6.21
N SER A 116 -16.82 4.57 -5.25
CA SER A 116 -16.87 4.88 -3.82
C SER A 116 -15.71 5.80 -3.38
N ILE A 117 -14.51 5.55 -3.91
CA ILE A 117 -13.31 6.34 -3.65
C ILE A 117 -13.43 7.71 -4.30
N GLU A 118 -13.80 7.74 -5.58
CA GLU A 118 -13.91 8.95 -6.37
C GLU A 118 -14.96 9.91 -5.77
N THR A 119 -16.14 9.40 -5.45
CA THR A 119 -17.23 10.20 -4.87
C THR A 119 -16.81 10.80 -3.52
N LEU A 120 -16.14 10.01 -2.67
CA LEU A 120 -15.65 10.49 -1.38
C LEU A 120 -14.57 11.58 -1.55
N ILE A 121 -13.63 11.39 -2.48
CA ILE A 121 -12.58 12.39 -2.76
C ILE A 121 -13.16 13.65 -3.38
N ARG A 122 -14.16 13.56 -4.26
CA ARG A 122 -14.83 14.75 -4.83
C ARG A 122 -15.42 15.65 -3.72
N ILE A 123 -15.99 15.05 -2.68
CA ILE A 123 -16.54 15.79 -1.52
C ILE A 123 -15.41 16.31 -0.62
N GLU A 124 -14.39 15.51 -0.39
CA GLU A 124 -13.29 15.81 0.54
C GLU A 124 -12.03 16.34 -0.14
N HIS A 125 -12.16 16.91 -1.33
CA HIS A 125 -11.04 17.26 -2.20
C HIS A 125 -10.06 18.24 -1.54
N ASP A 126 -10.55 19.14 -0.68
CA ASP A 126 -9.72 20.08 0.10
C ASP A 126 -8.72 19.41 1.05
N TRP A 127 -8.96 18.13 1.40
CA TRP A 127 -8.02 17.33 2.19
C TRP A 127 -6.85 16.79 1.36
N VAL A 128 -6.92 16.83 0.02
CA VAL A 128 -5.80 16.39 -0.83
C VAL A 128 -4.67 17.41 -0.74
N PRO A 129 -3.52 17.07 -0.13
CA PRO A 129 -2.46 18.03 0.13
C PRO A 129 -1.90 18.65 -1.15
N ARG A 130 -1.46 19.90 -1.03
CA ARG A 130 -0.70 20.59 -2.09
C ARG A 130 0.79 20.34 -1.91
N GLY A 131 1.52 20.15 -3.00
CA GLY A 131 2.97 20.04 -3.00
C GLY A 131 3.51 18.61 -3.03
N ARG A 132 4.74 18.48 -3.54
CA ARG A 132 5.41 17.19 -3.75
C ARG A 132 5.75 16.52 -2.42
N GLY A 133 5.63 15.20 -2.37
CA GLY A 133 5.94 14.39 -1.19
C GLY A 133 4.79 14.27 -0.19
N ALA A 134 3.65 14.91 -0.45
CA ALA A 134 2.40 14.70 0.29
C ALA A 134 1.28 14.24 -0.65
N ALA A 135 0.35 13.45 -0.13
CA ALA A 135 -0.76 12.86 -0.88
C ALA A 135 -1.93 12.59 0.06
N LEU A 136 -3.10 12.31 -0.51
CA LEU A 136 -4.21 11.75 0.26
C LEU A 136 -4.15 10.23 0.17
N TYR A 137 -3.82 9.57 1.27
CA TYR A 137 -3.86 8.12 1.35
C TYR A 137 -5.30 7.65 1.51
N ILE A 138 -5.65 6.61 0.74
CA ILE A 138 -6.99 6.04 0.67
C ILE A 138 -6.91 4.62 1.21
N ARG A 139 -7.78 4.30 2.18
CA ARG A 139 -7.85 2.99 2.83
C ARG A 139 -9.23 2.36 2.62
N PRO A 140 -9.42 1.60 1.54
CA PRO A 140 -10.54 0.69 1.40
C PRO A 140 -10.32 -0.54 2.28
N PHE A 141 -11.37 -1.04 2.93
CA PHE A 141 -11.31 -2.27 3.73
C PHE A 141 -12.67 -2.94 3.81
N MET A 142 -12.66 -4.25 4.03
CA MET A 142 -13.87 -5.05 4.22
C MET A 142 -13.66 -6.02 5.38
N PHE A 143 -14.68 -6.19 6.20
CA PHE A 143 -14.65 -7.10 7.34
C PHE A 143 -15.99 -7.80 7.57
N SER A 144 -15.92 -8.98 8.18
CA SER A 144 -17.07 -9.80 8.57
C SER A 144 -17.86 -9.20 9.73
N THR A 145 -19.19 -9.29 9.67
CA THR A 145 -20.10 -8.69 10.67
C THR A 145 -21.08 -9.66 11.33
N ASP A 146 -21.04 -10.96 11.00
CA ASP A 146 -21.87 -11.95 11.69
C ASP A 146 -21.51 -12.06 13.18
N THR A 147 -22.52 -12.20 14.02
CA THR A 147 -22.40 -12.28 15.48
C THR A 147 -22.48 -13.72 15.96
N THR A 148 -21.36 -14.43 15.91
CA THR A 148 -21.24 -15.83 16.31
C THR A 148 -19.79 -16.21 16.59
N LEU A 149 -19.58 -17.24 17.42
CA LEU A 149 -18.24 -17.83 17.67
C LEU A 149 -18.01 -19.13 16.88
N GLY A 150 -18.97 -19.54 16.06
CA GLY A 150 -18.77 -20.67 15.15
C GLY A 150 -17.77 -20.28 14.05
N VAL A 151 -16.71 -21.06 13.86
CA VAL A 151 -15.72 -20.82 12.79
C VAL A 151 -16.35 -21.15 11.44
N ARG A 152 -16.70 -20.11 10.69
CA ARG A 152 -17.20 -20.18 9.30
C ARG A 152 -16.96 -18.86 8.58
N ALA A 153 -17.14 -18.85 7.27
CA ALA A 153 -17.26 -17.60 6.53
C ALA A 153 -18.54 -16.86 6.97
N SER A 154 -18.44 -15.55 7.12
CA SER A 154 -19.57 -14.67 7.39
C SER A 154 -20.54 -14.63 6.21
N SER A 155 -21.82 -14.42 6.49
CA SER A 155 -22.83 -14.11 5.45
C SER A 155 -23.08 -12.60 5.33
N ASN A 156 -22.60 -11.82 6.30
CA ASN A 156 -22.69 -10.36 6.29
C ASN A 156 -21.31 -9.71 6.38
N TYR A 157 -21.14 -8.58 5.67
CA TYR A 157 -19.89 -7.83 5.63
C TYR A 157 -20.15 -6.33 5.56
N THR A 158 -19.16 -5.56 6.01
CA THR A 158 -19.09 -4.11 5.75
C THR A 158 -17.89 -3.82 4.87
N TYR A 159 -18.08 -3.08 3.79
CA TYR A 159 -17.02 -2.43 3.01
C TYR A 159 -17.01 -0.94 3.34
N SER A 160 -15.82 -0.36 3.54
CA SER A 160 -15.67 1.06 3.87
C SER A 160 -14.40 1.65 3.28
N VAL A 161 -14.43 2.97 3.05
CA VAL A 161 -13.26 3.75 2.63
C VAL A 161 -13.08 4.91 3.59
N ILE A 162 -11.87 5.05 4.11
CA ILE A 162 -11.43 6.22 4.88
C ILE A 162 -10.24 6.88 4.20
N LEU A 163 -10.11 8.20 4.41
CA LEU A 163 -9.07 9.01 3.80
C LEU A 163 -8.17 9.62 4.87
N SER A 164 -6.90 9.78 4.55
CA SER A 164 -5.92 10.37 5.45
C SER A 164 -4.88 11.17 4.66
N PRO A 165 -4.69 12.48 4.95
CA PRO A 165 -3.59 13.22 4.37
C PRO A 165 -2.27 12.71 4.95
N VAL A 166 -1.31 12.43 4.07
CA VAL A 166 0.00 11.88 4.45
C VAL A 166 1.13 12.71 3.87
N GLY A 167 2.20 12.83 4.65
CA GLY A 167 3.50 13.33 4.21
C GLY A 167 4.45 12.17 3.84
N PRO A 168 5.77 12.40 3.92
CA PRO A 168 6.77 11.36 3.71
C PRO A 168 6.58 10.18 4.68
N TYR A 169 6.81 8.95 4.20
CA TYR A 169 6.62 7.73 4.99
C TYR A 169 7.67 7.58 6.10
N TYR A 170 8.94 7.76 5.77
CA TYR A 170 10.03 7.82 6.74
C TYR A 170 10.29 9.26 7.16
N GLN A 171 10.60 9.47 8.44
CA GLN A 171 10.97 10.79 8.95
C GLN A 171 12.22 11.33 8.25
N GLU A 172 13.16 10.44 7.88
CA GLU A 172 14.33 10.83 7.09
C GLU A 172 14.01 11.04 5.60
N GLY A 173 12.77 10.86 5.14
CA GLY A 173 12.40 11.03 3.73
C GLY A 173 12.91 9.91 2.83
N PHE A 174 13.38 10.24 1.63
CA PHE A 174 13.94 9.29 0.65
C PHE A 174 15.40 8.93 0.98
N ASN A 175 15.66 8.55 2.23
CA ASN A 175 16.99 8.15 2.70
C ASN A 175 17.09 6.62 2.84
N PRO A 176 18.28 6.02 2.64
CA PRO A 176 18.43 4.58 2.71
C PRO A 176 18.16 4.01 4.11
N VAL A 177 17.40 2.91 4.17
CA VAL A 177 17.07 2.22 5.43
C VAL A 177 17.99 1.03 5.71
N SER A 178 18.05 0.60 6.97
CA SER A 178 18.73 -0.63 7.39
C SER A 178 17.74 -1.79 7.53
N LEU A 179 18.10 -2.96 7.03
CA LEU A 179 17.27 -4.17 7.12
C LEU A 179 17.91 -5.21 8.03
N TYR A 180 17.08 -5.91 8.81
CA TYR A 180 17.47 -7.11 9.53
C TYR A 180 16.94 -8.33 8.78
N VAL A 181 17.83 -9.21 8.35
CA VAL A 181 17.47 -10.47 7.72
C VAL A 181 17.03 -11.44 8.81
N ILE A 182 15.77 -11.86 8.76
CA ILE A 182 15.19 -12.78 9.73
C ILE A 182 15.17 -14.19 9.16
N ASP A 183 15.77 -15.15 9.87
CA ASP A 183 15.93 -16.54 9.46
C ASP A 183 15.23 -17.54 10.40
N ASP A 184 14.49 -17.05 11.39
CA ASP A 184 13.75 -17.84 12.38
C ASP A 184 12.23 -17.57 12.42
N LEU A 185 11.77 -16.49 11.76
CA LEU A 185 10.35 -16.16 11.59
C LEU A 185 10.01 -16.01 10.11
N VAL A 186 8.79 -16.40 9.75
CA VAL A 186 8.30 -16.39 8.37
C VAL A 186 7.13 -15.42 8.21
N ARG A 187 7.08 -14.72 7.08
CA ARG A 187 5.97 -13.81 6.76
C ARG A 187 4.73 -14.56 6.28
N ALA A 188 4.97 -15.48 5.35
CA ALA A 188 3.96 -16.28 4.69
C ALA A 188 4.61 -17.55 4.12
N ALA A 189 3.78 -18.55 3.81
CA ALA A 189 4.18 -19.75 3.10
C ALA A 189 3.31 -19.93 1.85
N LYS A 190 3.82 -20.66 0.86
CA LYS A 190 3.06 -21.01 -0.35
C LYS A 190 1.78 -21.75 0.03
N GLY A 191 0.65 -21.34 -0.56
CA GLY A 191 -0.66 -21.87 -0.19
C GLY A 191 -1.25 -21.22 1.07
N GLY A 192 -0.54 -20.32 1.73
CA GLY A 192 -1.04 -19.52 2.85
C GLY A 192 -1.76 -18.25 2.40
N LEU A 193 -1.62 -17.18 3.18
CA LEU A 193 -2.27 -15.88 2.94
C LEU A 193 -1.35 -14.86 2.24
N GLY A 194 -0.15 -15.26 1.81
CA GLY A 194 0.90 -14.33 1.38
C GLY A 194 0.52 -13.40 0.22
N GLU A 195 -0.33 -13.86 -0.69
CA GLU A 195 -0.82 -13.08 -1.84
C GLU A 195 -2.07 -12.24 -1.55
N ALA A 196 -2.68 -12.42 -0.38
CA ALA A 196 -3.85 -11.64 0.06
C ALA A 196 -3.43 -10.48 0.96
N LYS A 197 -4.07 -9.33 0.78
CA LYS A 197 -3.86 -8.14 1.61
C LYS A 197 -4.83 -8.15 2.79
N THR A 198 -4.56 -9.01 3.76
CA THR A 198 -5.38 -9.25 4.96
C THR A 198 -4.67 -8.84 6.23
N GLY A 199 -5.40 -8.40 7.25
CA GLY A 199 -4.87 -7.98 8.55
C GLY A 199 -4.04 -9.07 9.24
N ALA A 200 -4.42 -10.35 9.08
CA ALA A 200 -3.71 -11.48 9.69
C ALA A 200 -2.21 -11.53 9.35
N ASN A 201 -1.84 -11.26 8.09
CA ASN A 201 -0.44 -11.21 7.65
C ASN A 201 0.37 -10.13 8.38
N TYR A 202 -0.27 -8.99 8.67
CA TYR A 202 0.39 -7.86 9.33
C TYR A 202 0.51 -8.10 10.83
N ALA A 203 -0.52 -8.67 11.46
CA ALA A 203 -0.47 -9.06 12.87
C ALA A 203 0.64 -10.10 13.13
N ALA A 204 0.76 -11.11 12.27
CA ALA A 204 1.82 -12.12 12.35
C ALA A 204 3.23 -11.52 12.21
N SER A 205 3.37 -10.42 11.46
CA SER A 205 4.67 -9.75 11.23
C SER A 205 5.21 -8.97 12.43
N LEU A 206 4.38 -8.65 13.44
CA LEU A 206 4.71 -7.65 14.46
C LEU A 206 5.91 -8.03 15.33
N LEU A 207 6.07 -9.33 15.64
CA LEU A 207 7.20 -9.83 16.44
C LEU A 207 8.53 -9.61 15.69
N ALA A 208 8.60 -10.02 14.43
CA ALA A 208 9.78 -9.81 13.60
C ALA A 208 10.16 -8.33 13.49
N GLY A 209 9.16 -7.45 13.33
CA GLY A 209 9.38 -6.00 13.31
C GLY A 209 9.99 -5.47 14.61
N ARG A 210 9.60 -6.04 15.77
CA ARG A 210 10.22 -5.70 17.06
C ARG A 210 11.66 -6.17 17.13
N VAL A 211 11.93 -7.42 16.74
CA VAL A 211 13.29 -7.99 16.70
C VAL A 211 14.22 -7.15 15.83
N ALA A 212 13.78 -6.74 14.63
CA ALA A 212 14.58 -5.86 13.76
C ALA A 212 14.95 -4.54 14.45
N ARG A 213 13.99 -3.89 15.13
CA ARG A 213 14.25 -2.65 15.88
C ARG A 213 15.22 -2.85 17.03
N GLU A 214 15.09 -3.94 17.78
CA GLU A 214 16.03 -4.30 18.86
C GLU A 214 17.45 -4.53 18.33
N LYS A 215 17.58 -4.97 17.07
CA LYS A 215 18.86 -5.10 16.35
C LYS A 215 19.34 -3.80 15.70
N GLY A 216 18.62 -2.68 15.86
CA GLY A 216 18.96 -1.38 15.30
C GLY A 216 18.63 -1.22 13.81
N CYS A 217 17.73 -2.07 13.28
CA CYS A 217 17.30 -2.04 11.89
C CYS A 217 15.90 -1.43 11.75
N ALA A 218 15.66 -0.71 10.66
CA ALA A 218 14.38 -0.06 10.40
C ALA A 218 13.28 -1.05 9.99
N GLN A 219 13.64 -2.08 9.22
CA GLN A 219 12.70 -3.06 8.66
C GLN A 219 13.28 -4.48 8.67
N VAL A 220 12.40 -5.46 8.49
CA VAL A 220 12.76 -6.88 8.33
C VAL A 220 12.97 -7.19 6.84
N LEU A 221 13.96 -8.00 6.51
CA LEU A 221 14.04 -8.70 5.22
C LEU A 221 13.57 -10.14 5.41
N TRP A 222 12.54 -10.53 4.68
CA TRP A 222 11.90 -11.85 4.80
C TRP A 222 12.56 -12.88 3.90
N LEU A 223 12.84 -14.05 4.48
CA LEU A 223 13.21 -15.25 3.75
C LEU A 223 12.00 -16.18 3.60
N ASP A 224 12.06 -17.05 2.60
CA ASP A 224 11.02 -18.02 2.30
C ASP A 224 10.84 -19.03 3.45
N ALA A 225 9.60 -19.49 3.62
CA ALA A 225 9.27 -20.38 4.73
C ALA A 225 9.76 -21.84 4.57
N ALA A 226 10.20 -22.26 3.39
CA ALA A 226 10.54 -23.65 3.12
C ALA A 226 12.02 -23.94 3.37
N GLU A 227 12.90 -23.07 2.89
CA GLU A 227 14.35 -23.23 2.94
C GLU A 227 15.04 -22.17 3.79
N HIS A 228 14.33 -21.11 4.20
CA HIS A 228 14.88 -19.95 4.92
C HIS A 228 16.12 -19.40 4.21
N ARG A 229 16.04 -19.32 2.88
CA ARG A 229 17.19 -19.03 2.01
C ARG A 229 16.87 -18.01 0.94
N PHE A 230 15.70 -18.07 0.33
CA PHE A 230 15.30 -17.20 -0.76
C PHE A 230 14.62 -15.95 -0.23
N ILE A 231 14.98 -14.79 -0.75
CA ILE A 231 14.38 -13.52 -0.33
C ILE A 231 12.98 -13.38 -0.93
N GLU A 232 12.05 -12.88 -0.13
CA GLU A 232 10.66 -12.62 -0.54
C GLU A 232 10.31 -11.12 -0.56
N GLU A 233 10.31 -10.47 0.60
CA GLU A 233 9.82 -9.09 0.79
C GLU A 233 10.65 -8.34 1.84
N VAL A 234 10.48 -7.02 1.91
CA VAL A 234 11.05 -6.15 2.95
C VAL A 234 9.93 -5.45 3.73
N GLY A 235 9.77 -5.82 5.00
CA GLY A 235 8.66 -5.35 5.84
C GLY A 235 7.31 -5.68 5.21
N ALA A 236 6.64 -4.67 4.67
CA ALA A 236 5.37 -4.79 3.93
C ALA A 236 5.47 -4.29 2.47
N MET A 237 6.67 -4.36 1.90
CA MET A 237 7.02 -3.90 0.55
C MET A 237 7.69 -5.04 -0.23
N ASN A 238 7.49 -5.06 -1.56
CA ASN A 238 8.30 -5.91 -2.42
C ASN A 238 9.74 -5.37 -2.49
N ILE A 239 10.71 -6.21 -2.88
CA ILE A 239 12.13 -5.83 -2.93
C ILE A 239 12.73 -6.02 -4.32
N PHE A 240 13.70 -5.17 -4.65
CA PHE A 240 14.46 -5.17 -5.89
C PHE A 240 15.96 -5.08 -5.63
N PHE A 241 16.74 -5.65 -6.55
CA PHE A 241 18.20 -5.66 -6.55
C PHE A 241 18.68 -5.19 -7.92
N VAL A 242 19.61 -4.24 -7.95
CA VAL A 242 20.35 -3.90 -9.16
C VAL A 242 21.59 -4.79 -9.17
N LEU A 243 21.50 -5.90 -9.91
CA LEU A 243 22.55 -6.90 -10.08
C LEU A 243 23.18 -6.71 -11.46
N ASP A 244 24.42 -6.27 -11.49
CA ASP A 244 25.13 -5.81 -12.66
C ASP A 244 24.28 -4.75 -13.40
N ASP A 245 23.89 -5.03 -14.63
CA ASP A 245 23.05 -4.21 -15.50
C ASP A 245 21.57 -4.68 -15.56
N LYS A 246 21.12 -5.47 -14.58
CA LYS A 246 19.74 -5.97 -14.48
C LYS A 246 19.04 -5.57 -13.18
N LEU A 247 17.75 -5.31 -13.30
CA LEU A 247 16.85 -5.16 -12.16
C LEU A 247 16.18 -6.50 -11.83
N VAL A 248 16.61 -7.12 -10.73
CA VAL A 248 16.13 -8.43 -10.28
C VAL A 248 15.13 -8.27 -9.13
N THR A 249 14.05 -9.04 -9.12
CA THR A 249 13.10 -9.13 -8.01
C THR A 249 12.62 -10.56 -7.79
N PRO A 250 12.29 -10.96 -6.55
CA PRO A 250 11.65 -12.25 -6.29
C PRO A 250 10.41 -12.47 -7.18
N ARG A 251 10.35 -13.61 -7.88
CA ARG A 251 9.17 -14.01 -8.67
C ARG A 251 7.97 -14.28 -7.78
N LEU A 252 6.76 -13.94 -8.24
CA LEU A 252 5.53 -14.28 -7.54
C LEU A 252 5.37 -15.82 -7.47
N ASN A 253 5.30 -16.35 -6.27
CA ASN A 253 5.42 -17.79 -5.98
C ASN A 253 4.27 -18.36 -5.11
N GLY A 254 3.26 -17.55 -4.78
CA GLY A 254 2.20 -17.92 -3.84
C GLY A 254 2.37 -17.40 -2.41
N SER A 255 3.54 -16.87 -2.06
CA SER A 255 3.85 -16.30 -0.74
C SER A 255 4.31 -14.84 -0.78
N ILE A 256 4.32 -14.20 -1.95
CA ILE A 256 4.72 -12.80 -2.14
C ILE A 256 3.51 -11.98 -2.58
N LEU A 257 3.25 -10.85 -1.91
CA LEU A 257 2.13 -10.00 -2.30
C LEU A 257 2.39 -9.37 -3.70
N PRO A 258 1.48 -9.50 -4.68
CA PRO A 258 1.59 -8.82 -5.96
C PRO A 258 1.37 -7.31 -5.79
N GLY A 259 2.45 -6.57 -5.53
CA GLY A 259 2.44 -5.12 -5.36
C GLY A 259 2.11 -4.37 -6.64
N VAL A 260 1.16 -3.42 -6.59
CA VAL A 260 0.91 -2.49 -7.71
C VAL A 260 2.17 -1.67 -8.03
N THR A 261 2.90 -1.21 -7.00
CA THR A 261 4.16 -0.49 -7.18
C THR A 261 5.26 -1.39 -7.77
N ARG A 262 5.34 -2.66 -7.36
CA ARG A 262 6.27 -3.64 -7.94
C ARG A 262 6.04 -3.79 -9.44
N ASP A 263 4.79 -3.99 -9.84
CA ASP A 263 4.41 -4.11 -11.24
C ASP A 263 4.72 -2.83 -12.03
N SER A 264 4.42 -1.65 -11.46
CA SER A 264 4.78 -0.36 -12.08
C SER A 264 6.29 -0.16 -12.22
N VAL A 265 7.09 -0.57 -11.22
CA VAL A 265 8.56 -0.49 -11.28
C VAL A 265 9.10 -1.37 -12.40
N LEU A 266 8.60 -2.60 -12.57
CA LEU A 266 9.01 -3.50 -13.65
C LEU A 266 8.69 -2.91 -15.04
N GLN A 267 7.49 -2.36 -15.21
CA GLN A 267 7.10 -1.72 -16.48
C GLN A 267 7.91 -0.46 -16.77
N LEU A 268 8.14 0.41 -15.77
CA LEU A 268 8.98 1.60 -15.91
C LEU A 268 10.43 1.23 -16.21
N ALA A 269 10.99 0.22 -15.54
CA ALA A 269 12.34 -0.24 -15.80
C ALA A 269 12.52 -0.64 -17.28
N GLY A 270 11.59 -1.43 -17.82
CA GLY A 270 11.59 -1.79 -19.24
C GLY A 270 11.47 -0.57 -20.17
N HIS A 271 10.57 0.37 -19.87
CA HIS A 271 10.43 1.61 -20.64
C HIS A 271 11.68 2.51 -20.59
N LEU A 272 12.44 2.47 -19.50
CA LEU A 272 13.70 3.18 -19.34
C LEU A 272 14.91 2.42 -19.92
N GLY A 273 14.69 1.27 -20.58
CA GLY A 273 15.72 0.46 -21.22
C GLY A 273 16.50 -0.47 -20.28
N LEU A 274 16.03 -0.66 -19.04
CA LEU A 274 16.63 -1.60 -18.09
C LEU A 274 16.13 -3.02 -18.35
N LYS A 275 17.04 -3.99 -18.29
CA LYS A 275 16.66 -5.41 -18.29
C LYS A 275 16.07 -5.77 -16.93
N THR A 276 14.94 -6.47 -16.94
CA THR A 276 14.28 -6.94 -15.71
C THR A 276 14.31 -8.46 -15.63
N GLU A 277 14.37 -9.00 -14.42
CA GLU A 277 14.38 -10.45 -14.18
C GLU A 277 13.58 -10.79 -12.93
N GLU A 278 12.53 -11.61 -13.09
CA GLU A 278 11.74 -12.14 -11.98
C GLU A 278 12.18 -13.59 -11.70
N ARG A 279 12.93 -13.80 -10.61
CA ARG A 279 13.42 -15.14 -10.24
C ARG A 279 13.59 -15.29 -8.73
N ALA A 280 13.85 -16.51 -8.28
CA ALA A 280 14.33 -16.72 -6.92
C ALA A 280 15.75 -16.13 -6.78
N ILE A 281 16.00 -15.45 -5.66
CA ILE A 281 17.29 -14.87 -5.31
C ILE A 281 17.62 -15.26 -3.87
N SER A 282 18.77 -15.91 -3.67
CA SER A 282 19.15 -16.39 -2.34
C SER A 282 19.86 -15.33 -1.52
N ILE A 283 19.79 -15.42 -0.19
CA ILE A 283 20.53 -14.53 0.70
C ILE A 283 22.05 -14.61 0.48
N ASP A 284 22.56 -15.80 0.16
CA ASP A 284 23.99 -16.00 -0.13
C ASP A 284 24.41 -15.28 -1.42
N GLU A 285 23.57 -15.32 -2.46
CA GLU A 285 23.78 -14.58 -3.70
C GLU A 285 23.80 -13.07 -3.44
N VAL A 286 22.87 -12.57 -2.61
CA VAL A 286 22.82 -11.15 -2.28
C VAL A 286 24.06 -10.71 -1.51
N ILE A 287 24.46 -11.47 -0.49
CA ILE A 287 25.65 -11.18 0.31
C ILE A 287 26.91 -11.25 -0.54
N GLY A 288 27.03 -12.28 -1.38
CA GLY A 288 28.11 -12.43 -2.34
C GLY A 288 28.19 -11.23 -3.26
N GLY A 289 27.05 -10.84 -3.85
CA GLY A 289 26.96 -9.72 -4.79
C GLY A 289 27.26 -8.36 -4.16
N ILE A 290 26.88 -8.13 -2.91
CA ILE A 290 27.30 -6.94 -2.16
C ILE A 290 28.82 -6.94 -1.95
N THR A 291 29.39 -8.11 -1.63
CA THR A 291 30.83 -8.24 -1.33
C THR A 291 31.70 -8.07 -2.59
N THR A 292 31.25 -8.59 -3.73
CA THR A 292 31.96 -8.47 -5.02
C THR A 292 31.67 -7.16 -5.74
N GLY A 293 30.62 -6.44 -5.35
CA GLY A 293 30.15 -5.22 -5.99
C GLY A 293 29.25 -5.45 -7.22
N SER A 294 28.83 -6.69 -7.50
CA SER A 294 27.85 -6.94 -8.56
C SER A 294 26.45 -6.49 -8.16
N ILE A 295 26.10 -6.44 -6.87
CA ILE A 295 24.88 -5.76 -6.41
C ILE A 295 25.23 -4.33 -6.02
N THR A 296 24.76 -3.39 -6.82
CA THR A 296 25.06 -1.96 -6.65
C THR A 296 23.99 -1.23 -5.84
N GLU A 297 22.73 -1.64 -5.95
CA GLU A 297 21.60 -1.03 -5.26
C GLU A 297 20.58 -2.08 -4.78
N ILE A 298 19.93 -1.80 -3.66
CA ILE A 298 18.78 -2.55 -3.16
C ILE A 298 17.71 -1.55 -2.75
N PHE A 299 16.45 -1.84 -3.06
CA PHE A 299 15.33 -0.99 -2.63
C PHE A 299 14.01 -1.75 -2.47
N GLY A 300 13.19 -1.30 -1.52
CA GLY A 300 11.81 -1.72 -1.37
C GLY A 300 10.86 -0.91 -2.27
N SER A 301 9.70 -1.46 -2.60
CA SER A 301 8.63 -0.77 -3.33
C SER A 301 7.25 -1.03 -2.72
N GLY A 302 6.44 0.02 -2.60
CA GLY A 302 5.07 -0.07 -2.11
C GLY A 302 4.39 1.28 -1.99
N THR A 303 3.06 1.33 -1.98
CA THR A 303 2.27 2.58 -2.04
C THR A 303 2.71 3.63 -1.01
N ALA A 304 3.06 3.22 0.21
CA ALA A 304 3.34 4.15 1.30
C ALA A 304 4.64 4.95 1.04
N ALA A 305 5.75 4.26 0.77
CA ALA A 305 7.06 4.86 0.52
C ALA A 305 7.37 5.13 -0.96
N SER A 306 6.52 4.66 -1.88
CA SER A 306 6.83 4.52 -3.32
C SER A 306 8.05 3.62 -3.54
N ILE A 307 9.26 4.16 -3.42
CA ILE A 307 10.53 3.43 -3.44
C ILE A 307 11.28 3.76 -2.16
N SER A 308 11.91 2.75 -1.55
CA SER A 308 12.66 2.88 -0.30
C SER A 308 14.06 2.30 -0.49
N PRO A 309 15.10 3.13 -0.69
CA PRO A 309 16.47 2.66 -0.83
C PRO A 309 16.94 1.91 0.42
N VAL A 310 17.85 0.96 0.25
CA VAL A 310 18.43 0.16 1.34
C VAL A 310 19.93 0.45 1.40
N GLY A 311 20.40 0.87 2.57
CA GLY A 311 21.81 1.22 2.80
C GLY A 311 22.60 0.13 3.50
N SER A 312 21.93 -0.82 4.17
CA SER A 312 22.60 -1.91 4.87
C SER A 312 21.68 -3.11 5.12
N LEU A 313 22.27 -4.30 5.15
CA LEU A 313 21.66 -5.54 5.60
C LEU A 313 22.43 -6.07 6.80
N LYS A 314 21.75 -6.33 7.92
CA LYS A 314 22.30 -7.10 9.03
C LYS A 314 21.81 -8.54 8.91
N TYR A 315 22.73 -9.48 8.77
CA TYR A 315 22.43 -10.90 8.72
C TYR A 315 23.37 -11.64 9.67
N ARG A 316 22.78 -12.39 10.61
CA ARG A 316 23.50 -12.97 11.75
C ARG A 316 24.30 -11.89 12.47
N ASP A 317 25.59 -12.12 12.70
CA ASP A 317 26.48 -11.18 13.41
C ASP A 317 27.25 -10.23 12.47
N ARG A 318 26.81 -10.08 11.22
CA ARG A 318 27.50 -9.25 10.21
C ARG A 318 26.60 -8.15 9.65
N ASP A 319 27.22 -7.00 9.36
CA ASP A 319 26.60 -5.86 8.68
C ASP A 319 27.20 -5.75 7.27
N TYR A 320 26.33 -5.68 6.27
CA TYR A 320 26.67 -5.59 4.86
C TYR A 320 26.20 -4.24 4.33
N VAL A 321 27.15 -3.38 3.98
CA VAL A 321 26.86 -2.04 3.47
C VAL A 321 26.51 -2.09 1.98
N VAL A 322 25.41 -1.45 1.61
CA VAL A 322 24.90 -1.37 0.24
C VAL A 322 25.01 0.08 -0.24
N SER A 323 25.48 0.30 -1.48
CA SER A 323 25.55 1.63 -2.10
C SER A 323 26.23 2.70 -1.22
N ASN A 324 27.21 2.31 -0.38
CA ASN A 324 27.84 3.20 0.61
C ASN A 324 26.83 3.95 1.51
N ARG A 325 25.68 3.34 1.83
CA ARG A 325 24.56 3.95 2.56
C ARG A 325 23.98 5.20 1.88
N LYS A 326 24.08 5.28 0.55
CA LYS A 326 23.52 6.35 -0.28
C LYS A 326 22.44 5.82 -1.22
N VAL A 327 21.55 6.72 -1.61
CA VAL A 327 20.59 6.46 -2.69
C VAL A 327 21.36 6.20 -3.99
N GLY A 328 21.02 5.13 -4.69
CA GLY A 328 21.64 4.80 -5.96
C GLY A 328 20.93 5.45 -7.16
N PRO A 329 21.62 5.60 -8.29
CA PRO A 329 21.08 6.29 -9.46
C PRO A 329 19.85 5.60 -10.09
N ILE A 330 19.76 4.27 -10.08
CA ILE A 330 18.63 3.54 -10.66
C ILE A 330 17.38 3.70 -9.79
N SER A 331 17.52 3.50 -8.47
CA SER A 331 16.43 3.70 -7.51
C SER A 331 15.93 5.14 -7.50
N GLN A 332 16.82 6.14 -7.60
CA GLN A 332 16.45 7.55 -7.75
C GLN A 332 15.67 7.80 -9.05
N LYS A 333 16.18 7.33 -10.20
CA LYS A 333 15.52 7.52 -11.50
C LYS A 333 14.12 6.90 -11.54
N LEU A 334 13.97 5.70 -11.00
CA LEU A 334 12.67 5.02 -10.90
C LEU A 334 11.71 5.78 -9.97
N TYR A 335 12.20 6.30 -8.85
CA TYR A 335 11.40 7.08 -7.90
C TYR A 335 10.90 8.37 -8.55
N ASP A 336 11.80 9.12 -9.19
CA ASP A 336 11.46 10.39 -9.83
C ASP A 336 10.48 10.21 -10.98
N THR A 337 10.65 9.14 -11.78
CA THR A 337 9.74 8.83 -12.89
C THR A 337 8.36 8.43 -12.37
N LEU A 338 8.30 7.52 -11.40
CA LEU A 338 7.04 7.08 -10.79
C LEU A 338 6.28 8.25 -10.16
N MET A 339 6.97 9.07 -9.36
CA MET A 339 6.39 10.26 -8.73
C MET A 339 6.01 11.30 -9.78
N GLY A 340 6.81 11.49 -10.84
CA GLY A 340 6.48 12.40 -11.94
C GLY A 340 5.15 12.03 -12.59
N VAL A 341 4.90 10.75 -12.86
CA VAL A 341 3.60 10.27 -13.38
C VAL A 341 2.49 10.52 -12.36
N GLN A 342 2.72 10.15 -11.10
CA GLN A 342 1.72 10.29 -10.02
C GLN A 342 1.30 11.74 -9.75
N TYR A 343 2.18 12.72 -9.91
CA TYR A 343 1.89 14.15 -9.73
C TYR A 343 1.53 14.87 -11.05
N GLY A 344 1.57 14.17 -12.19
CA GLY A 344 1.26 14.75 -13.50
C GLY A 344 2.36 15.68 -14.03
N ASP A 345 3.59 15.55 -13.54
CA ASP A 345 4.73 16.35 -14.02
C ASP A 345 5.26 15.86 -15.36
N ILE A 346 5.13 14.56 -15.61
CA ILE A 346 5.51 13.91 -16.87
C ILE A 346 4.33 13.10 -17.42
N PRO A 347 4.29 12.83 -18.73
CA PRO A 347 3.25 12.00 -19.33
C PRO A 347 3.22 10.60 -18.71
N ASP A 348 2.02 10.01 -18.71
CA ASP A 348 1.80 8.63 -18.34
C ASP A 348 1.85 7.74 -19.59
N PRO A 349 2.94 6.99 -19.83
CA PRO A 349 3.08 6.19 -21.05
C PRO A 349 2.24 4.90 -21.02
N PHE A 350 1.56 4.58 -19.91
CA PHE A 350 0.86 3.31 -19.71
C PHE A 350 -0.63 3.45 -19.36
N ASN A 351 -1.16 4.68 -19.33
CA ASN A 351 -2.55 4.97 -18.98
C ASN A 351 -2.96 4.39 -17.61
N TRP A 352 -2.08 4.58 -16.63
CA TRP A 352 -2.24 4.30 -15.21
C TRP A 352 -3.03 5.35 -14.43
N ILE A 353 -3.07 6.59 -14.92
CA ILE A 353 -3.71 7.71 -14.25
C ILE A 353 -5.22 7.67 -14.48
N HIS A 354 -5.96 7.71 -13.36
CA HIS A 354 -7.41 7.87 -13.36
C HIS A 354 -7.75 9.25 -12.77
N PRO A 355 -8.22 10.21 -13.60
CA PRO A 355 -8.55 11.55 -13.14
C PRO A 355 -9.79 11.54 -12.25
N VAL A 356 -9.83 12.44 -11.25
CA VAL A 356 -11.01 12.70 -10.42
C VAL A 356 -11.57 14.06 -10.84
N GLU A 357 -12.76 14.08 -11.44
CA GLU A 357 -13.35 15.35 -11.86
C GLU A 357 -13.93 16.09 -10.65
N LEU A 358 -13.39 17.26 -10.35
CA LEU A 358 -13.94 18.08 -9.28
C LEU A 358 -15.25 18.75 -9.72
N PRO A 359 -16.18 19.04 -8.80
CA PRO A 359 -17.32 19.89 -9.12
C PRO A 359 -16.81 21.20 -9.70
N GLN A 360 -17.29 21.61 -10.87
CA GLN A 360 -17.04 22.96 -11.36
C GLN A 360 -17.65 23.92 -10.34
N GLU A 361 -16.85 24.83 -9.78
CA GLU A 361 -17.40 25.97 -9.05
C GLU A 361 -18.37 26.66 -10.01
N LYS A 362 -19.66 26.67 -9.67
CA LYS A 362 -20.58 27.60 -10.32
C LYS A 362 -19.98 28.97 -10.01
N ALA A 363 -19.39 29.61 -11.02
CA ALA A 363 -19.00 31.01 -10.94
C ALA A 363 -20.17 31.74 -10.29
N ALA A 364 -19.92 32.33 -9.12
CA ALA A 364 -20.91 33.16 -8.47
C ALA A 364 -21.28 34.24 -9.49
N ALA A 365 -22.48 34.14 -10.05
CA ALA A 365 -23.04 35.19 -10.87
C ALA A 365 -23.21 36.39 -9.94
N VAL A 366 -22.32 37.37 -10.07
CA VAL A 366 -22.43 38.71 -9.50
C VAL A 366 -22.54 39.69 -10.65
#